data_AF-A0A5N4CAS0-F1
#
_entry.id   AF-A0A5N4CAS0-F1
#
_cell.length_a   1.000
_cell.length_b   1.000
_cell.length_c   1.000
_cell.angle_alpha   90.00
_cell.angle_beta   90.00
_cell.angle_gamma   90.00
#
_symmetry.space_group_name_H-M   'P 1'
#
loop_
_entity.id
_entity.type
_entity.pdbx_description
1 polymer ?
#
loop_
_entity_poly.entity_id
_entity_poly.type
_entity_poly.pdbx_seq_one_letter_code
_entity_poly.pdbx_strand_id
1 'polypeptide(L)'
;MNLQFFLFQTISIILWVSSYCESVLRPYKLNLQKKKKKKKETSIIMPPVFTSFQDYVTGIQTLISNVVDHIKGLETHLIALKLEELILEDTSLSLVRDYMEERKFSKTVQRKVQSSYLHSLLEIGELLKKRLETTKKLKI
;
A
#
# COMPACT_ATOMS: atom_id res chain seq x y z
N MET A 1 -6.21 3.61 14.27
CA MET A 1 -6.97 4.44 13.31
C MET A 1 -6.13 5.47 12.57
N ASN A 2 -5.19 6.18 13.23
CA ASN A 2 -4.46 7.28 12.58
C ASN A 2 -3.61 6.86 11.36
N LEU A 3 -2.95 5.70 11.42
CA LEU A 3 -2.07 5.24 10.33
C LEU A 3 -2.83 4.91 9.04
N GLN A 4 -4.00 4.30 9.14
CA GLN A 4 -4.81 3.91 7.99
C GLN A 4 -5.40 5.11 7.27
N PHE A 5 -5.91 6.08 8.03
CA PHE A 5 -6.45 7.32 7.46
C PHE A 5 -5.32 8.15 6.82
N PHE A 6 -4.18 8.26 7.50
CA PHE A 6 -3.02 8.99 7.00
C PHE A 6 -2.42 8.35 5.74
N LEU A 7 -2.18 7.04 5.72
CA LEU A 7 -1.64 6.38 4.54
C LEU A 7 -2.63 6.44 3.37
N PHE A 8 -3.92 6.16 3.62
CA PHE A 8 -4.90 6.11 2.54
C PHE A 8 -5.18 7.49 1.92
N GLN A 9 -5.46 8.49 2.75
CA GLN A 9 -5.85 9.80 2.26
C GLN A 9 -4.66 10.52 1.61
N THR A 10 -3.49 10.44 2.24
CA THR A 10 -2.28 11.08 1.70
C THR A 10 -1.83 10.42 0.40
N ILE A 11 -1.76 9.08 0.32
CA ILE A 11 -1.35 8.40 -0.92
C ILE A 11 -2.37 8.63 -2.03
N SER A 12 -3.67 8.63 -1.72
CA SER A 12 -4.72 8.88 -2.72
C SER A 12 -4.64 10.30 -3.30
N ILE A 13 -4.41 11.31 -2.45
CA ILE A 13 -4.24 12.70 -2.90
C ILE A 13 -2.97 12.83 -3.75
N ILE A 14 -1.85 12.27 -3.29
CA ILE A 14 -0.57 12.30 -4.01
C ILE A 14 -0.72 11.67 -5.40
N LEU A 15 -1.38 10.51 -5.50
CA LEU A 15 -1.60 9.84 -6.78
C LEU A 15 -2.53 10.64 -7.70
N TRP A 16 -3.53 11.31 -7.14
CA TRP A 16 -4.44 12.14 -7.93
C TRP A 16 -3.73 13.36 -8.51
N VAL A 17 -2.94 14.06 -7.69
CA VAL A 17 -2.09 15.18 -8.14
C VAL A 17 -1.07 14.70 -9.17
N SER A 18 -0.43 13.54 -8.94
CA SER A 18 0.51 12.94 -9.90
C SER A 18 -0.16 12.63 -11.24
N SER A 19 -1.39 12.11 -11.21
CA SER A 19 -2.18 11.85 -12.42
C SER A 19 -2.55 13.12 -13.17
N TYR A 20 -2.86 14.20 -12.46
CA TYR A 20 -3.09 15.49 -13.08
C TYR A 20 -1.81 16.02 -13.76
N CYS A 21 -0.67 15.95 -13.07
CA CYS A 21 0.62 16.35 -13.63
C CYS A 21 0.98 15.53 -14.88
N GLU A 22 0.75 14.21 -14.88
CA GLU A 22 0.92 13.35 -16.05
C GLU A 22 0.08 13.84 -17.24
N SER A 23 -1.21 14.12 -17.00
CA SER A 23 -2.14 14.57 -18.04
C SER A 23 -1.75 15.89 -18.68
N VAL A 24 -1.06 16.77 -17.94
CA VAL A 24 -0.52 18.03 -18.45
C VAL A 24 0.80 17.78 -19.18
N LEU A 25 1.72 17.03 -18.57
CA LEU A 25 3.06 16.83 -19.10
C LEU A 25 3.09 15.95 -20.37
N ARG A 26 2.20 14.96 -20.48
CA ARG A 26 2.12 14.04 -21.62
C ARG A 26 1.91 14.74 -22.97
N PRO A 27 0.91 15.62 -23.16
CA PRO A 27 0.76 16.35 -24.42
C PRO A 27 1.93 17.31 -24.68
N TYR A 28 2.53 17.90 -23.63
CA TYR A 28 3.74 18.73 -23.80
C TYR A 28 4.93 17.93 -24.34
N LYS A 29 5.20 16.74 -23.80
CA LYS A 29 6.27 15.85 -24.30
C LYS A 29 6.03 15.46 -25.76
N LEU A 30 4.81 15.07 -26.11
CA LEU A 30 4.43 14.69 -27.48
C LEU A 30 4.57 15.86 -28.45
N ASN A 31 4.16 17.08 -28.05
CA ASN A 31 4.31 18.28 -28.87
C ASN A 31 5.78 18.67 -29.08
N LEU A 32 6.62 18.52 -28.05
CA LEU A 32 8.06 18.74 -28.15
C LEU A 32 8.71 17.76 -29.15
N GLN A 33 8.35 16.48 -29.07
CA GLN A 33 8.83 15.45 -30.01
C GLN A 33 8.37 15.72 -31.44
N LYS A 34 7.10 16.14 -31.63
CA LYS A 34 6.58 16.55 -32.95
C LYS A 34 7.32 17.77 -33.51
N LYS A 35 7.63 18.78 -32.68
CA LYS A 35 8.43 19.95 -33.08
C LYS A 35 9.85 19.56 -33.49
N LYS A 36 10.51 18.69 -32.71
CA LYS A 36 11.84 18.13 -33.05
C LYS A 36 11.83 17.47 -34.44
N LYS A 37 10.80 16.66 -34.72
CA LYS A 37 10.65 15.94 -35.99
C LYS A 37 10.34 16.87 -37.18
N LYS A 38 9.59 17.97 -36.97
CA LYS A 38 9.26 18.95 -38.03
C LYS A 38 10.37 19.95 -38.32
N LYS A 39 11.18 20.36 -37.33
CA LYS A 39 12.18 21.44 -37.50
C LYS A 39 13.60 21.00 -37.85
N LYS A 40 13.92 19.69 -37.90
CA LYS A 40 15.33 19.20 -38.01
C LYS A 40 16.27 19.86 -36.98
N GLU A 41 15.75 20.31 -35.83
CA GLU A 41 16.57 20.83 -34.73
C GLU A 41 17.22 19.64 -34.00
N THR A 42 18.53 19.52 -34.11
CA THR A 42 19.34 18.42 -33.56
C THR A 42 19.46 18.45 -32.03
N SER A 43 19.04 19.51 -31.33
CA SER A 43 19.33 19.70 -29.91
C SER A 43 18.18 20.26 -29.07
N ILE A 44 16.93 19.80 -29.27
CA ILE A 44 15.93 20.00 -28.23
C ILE A 44 16.26 19.05 -27.06
N ILE A 45 16.99 19.58 -26.07
CA ILE A 45 17.26 18.92 -24.79
C ILE A 45 15.90 18.66 -24.13
N MET A 46 15.61 17.41 -23.78
CA MET A 46 14.38 17.06 -23.10
C MET A 46 14.34 17.82 -21.76
N PRO A 47 13.28 18.59 -21.47
CA PRO A 47 13.18 19.33 -20.22
C PRO A 47 13.41 18.41 -19.00
N PRO A 48 14.29 18.79 -18.05
CA PRO A 48 14.61 18.00 -16.85
C PRO A 48 13.37 17.63 -16.01
N VAL A 49 12.29 18.41 -16.12
CA VAL A 49 11.02 18.14 -15.45
C VAL A 49 10.44 16.76 -15.78
N PHE A 50 10.66 16.23 -16.99
CA PHE A 50 10.16 14.91 -17.37
C PHE A 50 10.92 13.79 -16.68
N THR A 51 12.24 13.92 -16.55
CA THR A 51 13.09 12.97 -15.82
C THR A 51 12.81 13.04 -14.32
N SER A 52 12.75 14.25 -13.73
CA SER A 52 12.44 14.43 -12.32
C SER A 52 11.04 13.92 -11.96
N PHE A 53 10.06 14.07 -12.84
CA PHE A 53 8.73 13.50 -12.64
C PHE A 53 8.73 11.97 -12.70
N GLN A 54 9.50 11.36 -13.62
CA GLN A 54 9.65 9.91 -13.68
C GLN A 54 10.33 9.35 -12.43
N ASP A 55 11.37 10.02 -11.94
CA ASP A 55 12.06 9.64 -10.71
C ASP A 55 11.13 9.74 -9.50
N TYR A 56 10.31 10.79 -9.43
CA TYR A 56 9.28 10.97 -8.42
C TYR A 56 8.22 9.86 -8.46
N VAL A 57 7.67 9.55 -9.64
CA VAL A 57 6.70 8.46 -9.81
C VAL A 57 7.30 7.11 -9.42
N THR A 58 8.57 6.87 -9.77
CA THR A 58 9.28 5.65 -9.39
C THR A 58 9.47 5.57 -7.88
N GLY A 59 9.84 6.68 -7.22
CA GLY A 59 9.93 6.76 -5.76
C GLY A 59 8.61 6.44 -5.06
N ILE A 60 7.48 6.95 -5.59
CA ILE A 60 6.14 6.61 -5.08
C ILE A 60 5.84 5.12 -5.26
N GLN A 61 6.15 4.54 -6.42
CA GLN A 61 5.94 3.11 -6.67
C GLN A 61 6.72 2.25 -5.69
N THR A 62 7.99 2.57 -5.44
CA THR A 62 8.83 1.87 -4.47
C THR A 62 8.28 2.02 -3.05
N LEU A 63 7.88 3.23 -2.65
CA LEU A 63 7.29 3.48 -1.33
C LEU A 63 6.02 2.64 -1.12
N ILE A 64 5.09 2.66 -2.07
CA ILE A 64 3.86 1.88 -1.99
C ILE A 64 4.17 0.38 -1.95
N SER A 65 5.13 -0.09 -2.75
CA SER A 65 5.55 -1.51 -2.74
C SER A 65 6.10 -1.94 -1.38
N ASN A 66 7.00 -1.14 -0.80
CA ASN A 66 7.58 -1.43 0.51
C ASN A 66 6.50 -1.47 1.59
N VAL A 67 5.56 -0.52 1.59
CA VAL A 67 4.45 -0.51 2.55
C VAL A 67 3.56 -1.75 2.39
N VAL A 68 3.27 -2.18 1.16
CA VAL A 68 2.50 -3.40 0.90
C VAL A 68 3.22 -4.63 1.46
N ASP A 69 4.54 -4.73 1.29
CA ASP A 69 5.30 -5.88 1.81
C ASP A 69 5.40 -5.87 3.34
N HIS A 70 5.51 -4.69 3.97
CA HIS A 70 5.39 -4.56 5.42
C HIS A 70 4.01 -5.01 5.94
N ILE A 71 2.92 -4.67 5.23
CA ILE A 71 1.57 -5.13 5.61
C ILE A 71 1.47 -6.65 5.54
N LYS A 72 1.98 -7.30 4.48
CA LYS A 72 2.02 -8.77 4.40
C LYS A 72 2.85 -9.41 5.52
N GLY A 73 3.96 -8.79 5.90
CA GLY A 73 4.77 -9.23 7.03
C GLY A 73 3.98 -9.18 8.34
N LEU A 74 3.24 -8.09 8.56
CA LEU A 74 2.35 -7.94 9.71
C LEU A 74 1.21 -8.96 9.69
N GLU A 75 0.58 -9.20 8.54
CA GLU A 75 -0.46 -10.23 8.37
C GLU A 75 0.07 -11.62 8.76
N THR A 76 1.26 -11.98 8.29
CA THR A 76 1.90 -13.26 8.58
C THR A 76 2.18 -13.42 10.07
N HIS A 77 2.68 -12.36 10.72
CA HIS A 77 2.93 -12.37 12.16
C HIS A 77 1.64 -12.51 12.97
N LEU A 78 0.57 -11.82 12.57
CA LEU A 78 -0.74 -11.89 13.21
C LEU A 78 -1.37 -13.28 13.06
N ILE A 79 -1.20 -13.92 11.90
CA ILE A 79 -1.63 -15.32 11.65
C ILE A 79 -0.83 -16.29 12.53
N ALA A 80 0.49 -16.11 12.65
CA ALA A 80 1.33 -16.94 13.50
C ALA A 80 0.93 -16.86 14.99
N LEU A 81 0.69 -15.64 15.49
CA LEU A 81 0.18 -15.42 16.85
C LEU A 81 -1.17 -16.10 17.07
N LYS A 82 -2.08 -16.03 16.09
CA LYS A 82 -3.37 -16.72 16.15
C LYS A 82 -3.22 -18.24 16.18
N LEU A 83 -2.25 -18.81 15.46
CA LEU A 83 -1.97 -20.25 15.42
C LEU A 83 -1.36 -20.73 16.75
N GLU A 84 -0.41 -19.98 17.31
CA GLU A 84 0.20 -20.26 18.60
C GLU A 84 -0.83 -20.24 19.74
N GLU A 85 -1.77 -19.29 19.70
CA GLU A 85 -2.89 -19.23 20.65
C GLU A 85 -3.79 -20.49 20.57
N LEU A 86 -4.03 -21.01 19.35
CA LEU A 86 -4.84 -22.21 19.13
C LEU A 86 -4.14 -23.48 19.65
N ILE A 87 -2.83 -23.62 19.46
CA ILE A 87 -2.03 -24.78 19.93
C ILE A 87 -1.99 -24.82 21.47
N LEU A 88 -1.88 -23.66 22.12
CA LEU A 88 -1.92 -23.55 23.58
C LEU A 88 -3.29 -23.96 24.16
N GLU A 89 -4.38 -23.80 23.40
CA GLU A 89 -5.73 -24.14 23.85
C GLU A 89 -5.94 -25.66 23.99
N ASP A 90 -5.46 -26.45 23.03
CA ASP A 90 -5.50 -27.93 23.08
C ASP A 90 -4.72 -28.51 24.28
N THR A 91 -3.67 -27.81 24.73
CA THR A 91 -2.84 -28.23 25.87
C THR A 91 -3.46 -27.84 27.22
N SER A 92 -4.21 -26.73 27.27
CA SER A 92 -4.77 -26.17 28.51
C SER A 92 -6.14 -26.71 28.91
N LEU A 93 -6.84 -27.43 28.02
CA LEU A 93 -8.15 -28.03 28.29
C LEU A 93 -8.12 -29.19 29.31
N SER A 94 -6.95 -29.65 29.75
CA SER A 94 -6.86 -30.77 30.72
C SER A 94 -7.01 -30.36 32.20
N LEU A 95 -6.90 -29.07 32.56
CA LEU A 95 -6.85 -28.66 33.98
C LEU A 95 -7.60 -27.33 34.25
N VAL A 96 -8.66 -27.43 35.07
CA VAL A 96 -9.39 -26.37 35.83
C VAL A 96 -10.60 -25.71 35.14
N ARG A 97 -11.81 -26.01 35.67
CA ARG A 97 -13.14 -25.71 35.09
C ARG A 97 -13.76 -24.34 35.48
N ASP A 98 -13.45 -23.78 36.65
CA ASP A 98 -14.10 -22.54 37.14
C ASP A 98 -13.37 -21.22 36.77
N TYR A 99 -12.05 -21.26 36.54
CA TYR A 99 -11.27 -20.12 36.02
C TYR A 99 -11.43 -19.91 34.50
N MET A 100 -12.29 -20.69 33.86
CA MET A 100 -12.34 -20.88 32.41
C MET A 100 -13.26 -19.87 31.72
N GLU A 101 -14.33 -19.41 32.35
CA GLU A 101 -15.34 -18.54 31.71
C GLU A 101 -14.85 -17.09 31.50
N GLU A 102 -14.17 -16.48 32.49
CA GLU A 102 -13.56 -15.15 32.31
C GLU A 102 -12.39 -15.16 31.32
N ARG A 103 -11.57 -16.23 31.34
CA ARG A 103 -10.52 -16.44 30.33
C ARG A 103 -11.11 -16.68 28.94
N LYS A 104 -12.20 -17.44 28.80
CA LYS A 104 -12.89 -17.65 27.52
C LYS A 104 -13.41 -16.35 26.95
N PHE A 105 -14.00 -15.47 27.78
CA PHE A 105 -14.49 -14.18 27.32
C PHE A 105 -13.35 -13.25 26.89
N SER A 106 -12.31 -13.11 27.72
CA SER A 106 -11.11 -12.31 27.39
C SER A 106 -10.42 -12.80 26.10
N LYS A 107 -10.27 -14.12 25.94
CA LYS A 107 -9.76 -14.73 24.71
C LYS A 107 -10.67 -14.50 23.49
N THR A 108 -11.99 -14.59 23.66
CA THR A 108 -12.95 -14.33 22.58
C THR A 108 -12.86 -12.87 22.11
N VAL A 109 -12.71 -11.94 23.04
CA VAL A 109 -12.47 -10.52 22.73
C VAL A 109 -11.15 -10.35 22.00
N GLN A 110 -10.07 -10.98 22.48
CA GLN A 110 -8.76 -10.93 21.83
C GLN A 110 -8.78 -11.48 20.39
N ARG A 111 -9.48 -12.60 20.15
CA ARG A 111 -9.67 -13.16 18.79
C ARG A 111 -10.45 -12.24 17.88
N LYS A 112 -11.51 -11.60 18.39
CA LYS A 112 -12.28 -10.62 17.62
C LYS A 112 -11.42 -9.42 17.25
N VAL A 113 -10.61 -8.93 18.19
CA VAL A 113 -9.67 -7.82 17.98
C VAL A 113 -8.60 -8.19 16.94
N GLN A 114 -7.96 -9.35 17.08
CA GLN A 114 -6.98 -9.87 16.12
C GLN A 114 -7.59 -10.07 14.73
N SER A 115 -8.79 -10.67 14.65
CA SER A 115 -9.49 -10.85 13.39
C SER A 115 -9.87 -9.52 12.74
N SER A 116 -10.26 -8.53 13.53
CA SER A 116 -10.55 -7.19 13.03
C SER A 116 -9.29 -6.53 12.47
N TYR A 117 -8.15 -6.64 13.16
CA TYR A 117 -6.89 -6.10 12.66
C TYR A 117 -6.43 -6.79 11.38
N LEU A 118 -6.52 -8.12 11.32
CA LEU A 118 -6.17 -8.89 10.12
C LEU A 118 -7.05 -8.48 8.93
N HIS A 119 -8.35 -8.33 9.15
CA HIS A 119 -9.27 -7.89 8.12
C HIS A 119 -8.94 -6.48 7.61
N SER A 120 -8.69 -5.53 8.52
CA SER A 120 -8.29 -4.17 8.14
C SER A 120 -6.95 -4.15 7.39
N LEU A 121 -5.96 -4.96 7.78
CA LEU A 121 -4.68 -5.07 7.07
C LEU A 121 -4.86 -5.58 5.64
N LEU A 122 -5.69 -6.62 5.46
CA LEU A 122 -6.01 -7.18 4.15
C LEU A 122 -6.67 -6.15 3.23
N GLU A 123 -7.66 -5.40 3.74
CA GLU A 123 -8.32 -4.34 2.97
C GLU A 123 -7.35 -3.25 2.52
N ILE A 124 -6.46 -2.80 3.41
CA ILE A 124 -5.43 -1.80 3.07
C ILE A 124 -4.44 -2.37 2.05
N GLY A 125 -3.99 -3.60 2.25
CA GLY A 125 -3.04 -4.28 1.37
C GLY A 125 -3.58 -4.42 -0.04
N GLU A 126 -4.83 -4.87 -0.19
CA GLU A 126 -5.47 -4.99 -1.50
C GLU A 126 -5.66 -3.63 -2.17
N LEU A 127 -6.06 -2.62 -1.39
CA LEU A 127 -6.27 -1.26 -1.89
C LEU A 127 -4.97 -0.60 -2.35
N LEU A 128 -3.90 -0.71 -1.55
CA LEU A 128 -2.57 -0.21 -1.92
C LEU A 128 -2.02 -0.94 -3.15
N LYS A 129 -2.27 -2.24 -3.28
CA LYS A 129 -1.92 -3.01 -4.47
C LYS A 129 -2.64 -2.50 -5.72
N LYS A 130 -3.96 -2.21 -5.62
CA LYS A 130 -4.73 -1.57 -6.71
C LYS A 130 -4.15 -0.20 -7.06
N ARG A 131 -3.76 0.61 -6.07
CA ARG A 131 -3.13 1.93 -6.28
C ARG A 131 -1.75 1.81 -6.95
N LEU A 132 -0.94 0.83 -6.58
CA LEU A 132 0.35 0.57 -7.21
C LEU A 132 0.19 0.33 -8.72
N GLU A 133 -0.78 -0.49 -9.13
CA GLU A 133 -1.07 -0.75 -10.55
C GLU A 133 -1.51 0.52 -11.30
N THR A 134 -2.28 1.41 -10.66
CA THR A 134 -2.64 2.71 -11.28
C THR A 134 -1.43 3.61 -11.48
N THR A 135 -0.46 3.57 -10.56
CA THR A 135 0.75 4.39 -10.61
C THR A 135 1.66 3.98 -11.76
N LYS A 136 1.65 2.70 -12.18
CA LYS A 136 2.42 2.23 -13.35
C LYS A 136 1.98 2.90 -14.65
N LYS A 137 0.72 3.35 -14.73
CA LYS A 137 0.17 4.05 -15.90
C LYS A 137 0.64 5.51 -15.99
N LEU A 138 1.25 6.05 -14.95
CA LEU A 138 1.69 7.45 -14.87
C LEU A 138 3.05 7.71 -15.54
N LYS A 139 3.63 6.71 -16.21
CA LYS A 139 4.90 6.87 -16.93
C LYS A 139 4.68 7.66 -18.23
N ILE A 140 5.28 8.86 -18.27
CA ILE A 140 5.33 9.77 -19.43
C ILE A 140 6.51 9.46 -20.34
#